data_AF-A0A356BXG0-F1
#
_entry.id   AF-A0A356BXG0-F1
#
_cell.length_a   1.000
_cell.length_b   1.000
_cell.length_c   1.000
_cell.angle_alpha   90.00
_cell.angle_beta   90.00
_cell.angle_gamma   90.00
#
_symmetry.space_group_name_H-M   'P 1'
#
loop_
_entity.id
_entity.type
_entity.pdbx_description
1 polymer ?
#
loop_
_entity_poly.entity_id
_entity_poly.type
_entity_poly.pdbx_seq_one_letter_code
_entity_poly.pdbx_strand_id
1 'polypeptide(L)'
;VPTTKVRLVVGRQNQNREANLEYAKRIKAVADDMYPGLVEGIFDARGNYNQDLGPKMILMEFGAHTTSLEQAEQAAEYFAKVIPAAAGLTTSTQGAAESQIGGGANRALVWMIVVVAVVVVGFLLVSQGKIGSLTAFFRREAGLGRDNDHEDDHK
;
A
#
# COMPACT_ATOMS: atom_id res chain seq x y z
N VAL A 1 -25.66 28.26 -0.48
CA VAL A 1 -26.37 27.23 -1.28
C VAL A 1 -25.95 25.87 -0.74
N PRO A 2 -26.86 24.91 -0.50
CA PRO A 2 -26.47 23.55 -0.12
C PRO A 2 -25.60 22.93 -1.21
N THR A 3 -24.49 22.28 -0.85
CA THR A 3 -23.56 21.64 -1.81
C THR A 3 -23.96 20.20 -2.09
N THR A 4 -23.53 19.65 -3.24
CA THR A 4 -23.68 18.22 -3.55
C THR A 4 -22.42 17.43 -3.18
N LYS A 5 -22.51 16.11 -3.25
CA LYS A 5 -21.35 15.22 -3.03
C LYS A 5 -20.63 14.93 -4.34
N VAL A 6 -19.35 14.61 -4.21
CA VAL A 6 -18.49 14.21 -5.32
C VAL A 6 -18.09 12.75 -5.15
N ARG A 7 -18.20 11.97 -6.22
CA ARG A 7 -17.71 10.59 -6.27
C ARG A 7 -16.38 10.53 -7.01
N LEU A 8 -15.41 9.83 -6.43
CA LEU A 8 -14.15 9.52 -7.10
C LEU A 8 -14.29 8.14 -7.74
N VAL A 9 -13.97 8.01 -9.03
CA VAL A 9 -14.11 6.76 -9.76
C VAL A 9 -12.72 6.23 -10.12
N VAL A 10 -12.45 4.98 -9.73
CA VAL A 10 -11.22 4.26 -10.08
C VAL A 10 -11.61 3.03 -10.87
N GLY A 11 -11.15 2.96 -12.12
CA GLY A 11 -11.39 1.84 -12.99
C GLY A 11 -10.65 0.58 -12.52
N ARG A 12 -11.26 -0.59 -12.71
CA ARG A 12 -10.60 -1.87 -12.47
C ARG A 12 -9.67 -2.32 -13.60
N GLN A 13 -9.90 -1.81 -14.80
CA GLN A 13 -9.24 -2.26 -16.03
C GLN A 13 -8.22 -1.22 -16.54
N ASN A 14 -7.42 -0.64 -15.64
CA ASN A 14 -6.28 0.21 -16.01
C ASN A 14 -5.00 -0.30 -15.35
N GLN A 15 -3.87 -0.21 -16.06
CA GLN A 15 -2.57 -0.69 -15.58
C GLN A 15 -2.05 0.10 -14.38
N ASN A 16 -2.47 1.37 -14.23
CA ASN A 16 -2.07 2.27 -13.15
C ASN A 16 -2.99 2.20 -11.92
N ARG A 17 -3.81 1.14 -11.79
CA ARG A 17 -4.94 1.13 -10.82
C ARG A 17 -4.49 1.38 -9.39
N GLU A 18 -3.38 0.80 -8.97
CA GLU A 18 -2.89 0.96 -7.60
C GLU A 18 -2.48 2.42 -7.32
N ALA A 19 -1.71 3.02 -8.22
CA ALA A 19 -1.31 4.42 -8.12
C ALA A 19 -2.52 5.38 -8.18
N ASN A 20 -3.49 5.10 -9.04
CA ASN A 20 -4.73 5.88 -9.13
C ASN A 20 -5.58 5.72 -7.86
N LEU A 21 -5.69 4.52 -7.31
CA LEU A 21 -6.40 4.28 -6.05
C LEU A 21 -5.73 4.99 -4.87
N GLU A 22 -4.40 4.96 -4.78
CA GLU A 22 -3.65 5.70 -3.76
C GLU A 22 -3.90 7.20 -3.88
N TYR A 23 -3.87 7.74 -5.10
CA TYR A 23 -4.16 9.15 -5.33
C TYR A 23 -5.61 9.51 -4.96
N ALA A 24 -6.60 8.67 -5.30
CA ALA A 24 -7.99 8.85 -4.89
C ALA A 24 -8.14 8.87 -3.36
N LYS A 25 -7.46 7.97 -2.65
CA LYS A 25 -7.44 7.96 -1.17
C LYS A 25 -6.86 9.24 -0.61
N ARG A 26 -5.77 9.74 -1.20
CA ARG A 26 -5.17 11.02 -0.80
C ARG A 26 -6.12 12.19 -1.02
N ILE A 27 -6.76 12.30 -2.20
CA ILE A 27 -7.78 13.32 -2.48
C ILE A 27 -8.89 13.26 -1.43
N LYS A 28 -9.42 12.06 -1.17
CA LYS A 28 -10.48 11.87 -0.17
C LYS A 28 -10.04 12.29 1.22
N ALA A 29 -8.85 11.91 1.68
CA ALA A 29 -8.35 12.27 3.00
C ALA A 29 -8.25 13.80 3.18
N VAL A 30 -7.74 14.50 2.17
CA VAL A 30 -7.66 15.96 2.17
C VAL A 30 -9.05 16.60 2.12
N ALA A 31 -9.95 16.06 1.30
CA ALA A 31 -11.32 16.57 1.22
C ALA A 31 -12.11 16.34 2.52
N ASP A 32 -11.92 15.20 3.19
CA ASP A 32 -12.59 14.90 4.46
C ASP A 32 -12.11 15.83 5.58
N ASP A 33 -10.84 16.26 5.56
CA ASP A 33 -10.27 17.23 6.50
C ASP A 33 -10.79 18.66 6.21
N MET A 34 -10.73 19.11 4.95
CA MET A 34 -11.12 20.47 4.58
C MET A 34 -12.64 20.69 4.54
N TYR A 35 -13.39 19.70 4.06
CA TYR A 35 -14.82 19.76 3.78
C TYR A 35 -15.51 18.41 4.12
N PRO A 36 -15.75 18.13 5.41
CA PRO A 36 -16.33 16.86 5.85
C PRO A 36 -17.62 16.51 5.10
N GLY A 37 -17.66 15.30 4.52
CA GLY A 37 -18.83 14.80 3.80
C GLY A 37 -18.96 15.24 2.34
N LEU A 38 -18.01 16.02 1.81
CA LEU A 38 -17.97 16.44 0.41
C LEU A 38 -17.75 15.25 -0.54
N VAL A 39 -16.87 14.31 -0.17
CA VAL A 39 -16.62 13.10 -0.96
C VAL A 39 -17.56 11.99 -0.52
N GLU A 40 -18.43 11.55 -1.44
CA GLU A 40 -19.33 10.41 -1.22
C GLU A 40 -18.53 9.12 -0.97
N GLY A 41 -17.51 8.88 -1.79
CA GLY A 41 -16.65 7.72 -1.69
C GLY A 41 -15.77 7.52 -2.93
N ILE A 42 -15.00 6.42 -2.89
CA ILE A 42 -14.21 5.93 -4.01
C ILE A 42 -14.95 4.70 -4.59
N PHE A 43 -15.42 4.83 -5.82
CA PHE A 43 -16.14 3.78 -6.52
C PHE A 43 -15.19 2.93 -7.36
N ASP A 44 -15.10 1.64 -7.04
CA ASP A 44 -14.30 0.64 -7.75
C ASP A 44 -15.06 0.15 -8.99
N ALA A 45 -14.92 0.90 -10.08
CA ALA A 45 -15.79 0.79 -11.24
C ALA A 45 -15.30 -0.24 -12.26
N ARG A 46 -16.23 -0.90 -12.95
CA ARG A 46 -15.92 -1.81 -14.06
C ARG A 46 -15.62 -0.99 -15.31
N GLY A 47 -14.34 -0.79 -15.61
CA GLY A 47 -13.88 -0.07 -16.80
C GLY A 47 -12.46 0.48 -16.66
N ASN A 48 -12.00 1.17 -17.70
CA ASN A 48 -10.70 1.84 -17.74
C ASN A 48 -10.83 3.33 -17.43
N TYR A 49 -11.75 4.05 -18.09
CA TYR A 49 -11.97 5.50 -17.93
C TYR A 49 -10.75 6.37 -18.32
N ASN A 50 -9.94 5.90 -19.27
CA ASN A 50 -8.68 6.53 -19.71
C ASN A 50 -7.66 6.72 -18.58
N GLN A 51 -7.73 5.86 -17.57
CA GLN A 51 -6.83 5.90 -16.41
C GLN A 51 -5.54 5.11 -16.65
N ASP A 52 -5.45 4.41 -17.78
CA ASP A 52 -4.22 3.79 -18.30
C ASP A 52 -3.24 4.80 -18.90
N LEU A 53 -3.70 6.00 -19.29
CA LEU A 53 -2.86 7.07 -19.84
C LEU A 53 -1.75 7.54 -18.89
N GLY A 54 -1.92 7.36 -17.58
CA GLY A 54 -0.89 7.68 -16.61
C GLY A 54 -1.32 7.49 -15.15
N PRO A 55 -0.38 7.67 -14.20
CA PRO A 55 -0.70 7.71 -12.79
C PRO A 55 -1.42 9.03 -12.45
N LYS A 56 -2.19 9.03 -11.36
CA LYS A 56 -2.97 10.17 -10.85
C LYS A 56 -4.13 10.60 -11.78
N MET A 57 -4.62 9.70 -12.62
CA MET A 57 -5.77 9.92 -13.50
C MET A 57 -7.06 9.46 -12.81
N ILE A 58 -7.93 10.40 -12.46
CA ILE A 58 -9.17 10.14 -11.69
C ILE A 58 -10.37 10.77 -12.40
N LEU A 59 -11.44 9.99 -12.54
CA LEU A 59 -12.75 10.51 -12.93
C LEU A 59 -13.49 10.98 -11.68
N MET A 60 -14.05 12.17 -11.74
CA MET A 60 -14.83 12.77 -10.65
C MET A 60 -16.25 13.06 -11.13
N GLU A 61 -17.24 12.60 -10.39
CA GLU A 61 -18.66 12.83 -10.69
C GLU A 61 -19.22 13.82 -9.67
N PHE A 62 -19.73 14.96 -10.13
CA PHE A 62 -20.27 16.02 -9.28
C PHE A 62 -21.80 15.92 -9.26
N GLY A 63 -22.34 15.46 -8.12
CA GLY A 63 -23.77 15.23 -7.96
C GLY A 63 -24.33 14.11 -8.85
N ALA A 64 -25.64 14.17 -9.07
CA ALA A 64 -26.39 13.22 -9.88
C ALA A 64 -27.47 13.95 -10.70
N HIS A 65 -28.24 13.22 -11.50
CA HIS A 65 -29.34 13.77 -12.31
C HIS A 65 -30.43 14.52 -11.52
N THR A 66 -30.49 14.35 -10.19
CA THR A 66 -31.42 15.06 -9.28
C THR A 66 -30.80 16.27 -8.59
N THR A 67 -29.52 16.55 -8.83
CA THR A 67 -28.78 17.67 -8.25
C THR A 67 -28.90 18.89 -9.16
N SER A 68 -29.08 20.09 -8.61
CA SER A 68 -29.07 21.31 -9.43
C SER A 68 -27.66 21.68 -9.87
N LEU A 69 -27.54 22.43 -10.97
CA LEU A 69 -26.25 22.87 -11.48
C LEU A 69 -25.46 23.67 -10.44
N GLU A 70 -26.14 24.57 -9.73
CA GLU A 70 -25.53 25.45 -8.72
C GLU A 70 -24.91 24.65 -7.57
N GLN A 71 -25.51 23.52 -7.18
CA GLN A 71 -24.95 22.65 -6.14
C GLN A 71 -23.68 21.94 -6.62
N ALA A 72 -23.64 21.53 -7.90
CA ALA A 72 -22.49 20.90 -8.52
C ALA A 72 -21.33 21.90 -8.71
N GLU A 73 -21.63 23.12 -9.14
CA GLU A 73 -20.67 24.22 -9.23
C GLU A 73 -20.07 24.54 -7.86
N GLN A 74 -20.90 24.61 -6.82
CA GLN A 74 -20.42 24.84 -5.46
C GLN A 74 -19.47 23.73 -4.98
N ALA A 75 -19.75 22.46 -5.32
CA ALA A 75 -18.87 21.34 -5.00
C ALA A 75 -17.55 21.41 -5.80
N ALA A 76 -17.59 21.86 -7.05
CA ALA A 76 -16.40 22.07 -7.88
C ALA A 76 -15.49 23.17 -7.31
N GLU A 77 -16.07 24.27 -6.77
CA GLU A 77 -15.30 25.31 -6.09
C GLU A 77 -14.52 24.79 -4.87
N TYR A 78 -15.13 23.89 -4.10
CA TYR A 78 -14.44 23.25 -2.96
C TYR A 78 -13.34 22.32 -3.45
N PHE A 79 -13.61 21.53 -4.49
CA PHE A 79 -12.63 20.64 -5.09
C PHE A 79 -11.43 21.38 -5.71
N ALA A 80 -11.63 22.60 -6.23
CA ALA A 80 -10.55 23.45 -6.72
C ALA A 80 -9.51 23.78 -5.64
N LYS A 81 -9.89 23.72 -4.36
CA LYS A 81 -8.99 23.90 -3.21
C LYS A 81 -8.39 22.58 -2.73
N VAL A 82 -9.15 21.48 -2.82
CA VAL A 82 -8.70 20.12 -2.45
C VAL A 82 -7.60 19.62 -3.40
N ILE A 83 -7.73 19.81 -4.72
CA ILE A 83 -6.81 19.22 -5.70
C ILE A 83 -5.36 19.68 -5.51
N PRO A 84 -5.04 20.99 -5.40
CA PRO A 84 -3.67 21.43 -5.15
C PRO A 84 -3.09 20.89 -3.84
N ALA A 85 -3.92 20.82 -2.80
CA ALA A 85 -3.52 20.27 -1.50
C ALA A 85 -3.20 18.76 -1.59
N ALA A 86 -4.05 17.99 -2.28
CA ALA A 86 -3.80 16.57 -2.54
C ALA A 86 -2.60 16.33 -3.48
N ALA A 87 -2.31 17.27 -4.39
CA ALA A 87 -1.12 17.22 -5.23
C ALA A 87 0.19 17.55 -4.45
N GLY A 88 0.09 17.95 -3.18
CA GLY A 88 1.24 18.35 -2.36
C GLY A 88 1.77 19.74 -2.72
N LEU A 89 0.98 20.57 -3.40
CA LEU A 89 1.33 21.93 -3.82
C LEU A 89 1.05 22.96 -2.71
N THR A 90 0.52 22.54 -1.56
CA THR A 90 0.29 23.40 -0.39
C THR A 90 1.14 22.93 0.79
N THR A 91 1.81 23.88 1.44
CA THR A 91 2.77 23.67 2.54
C THR A 91 2.13 23.08 3.80
N SER A 92 0.81 23.19 3.96
CA SER A 92 0.05 22.69 5.11
C SER A 92 -0.40 21.22 5.00
N THR A 93 -0.36 20.60 3.81
CA THR A 93 -0.96 19.26 3.57
C THR A 93 0.05 18.12 3.56
N GLN A 94 1.35 18.41 3.64
CA GLN A 94 2.41 17.39 3.68
C GLN A 94 2.24 16.46 4.89
N GLY A 95 1.95 17.00 6.09
CA GLY A 95 1.88 16.20 7.31
C GLY A 95 0.72 15.19 7.37
N ALA A 96 -0.46 15.53 6.83
CA ALA A 96 -1.65 14.67 6.95
C ALA A 96 -1.66 13.52 5.93
N ALA A 97 -1.27 13.78 4.68
CA ALA A 97 -1.24 12.77 3.62
C ALA A 97 -0.09 11.76 3.79
N GLU A 98 1.00 12.16 4.43
CA GLU A 98 2.16 11.31 4.71
C GLU A 98 1.88 10.30 5.84
N SER A 99 1.00 10.65 6.78
CA SER A 99 0.59 9.77 7.89
C SER A 99 -0.13 8.49 7.45
N GLN A 100 -0.91 8.53 6.35
CA GLN A 100 -1.61 7.36 5.80
C GLN A 100 -0.72 6.49 4.90
N ILE A 101 0.33 7.05 4.31
CA ILE A 101 1.30 6.32 3.45
C ILE A 101 2.45 5.73 4.28
N GLY A 102 2.80 6.35 5.40
CA GLY A 102 3.90 5.93 6.28
C GLY A 102 3.75 4.53 6.86
N GLY A 103 2.51 4.02 7.03
CA GLY A 103 2.27 2.66 7.54
C GLY A 103 2.81 1.55 6.64
N GLY A 104 2.73 1.72 5.31
CA GLY A 104 3.26 0.76 4.34
C GLY A 104 4.78 0.84 4.18
N ALA A 105 5.30 2.06 4.11
CA ALA A 105 6.73 2.32 3.95
C ALA A 105 7.55 1.84 5.16
N ASN A 106 7.06 2.07 6.39
CA ASN A 106 7.74 1.63 7.61
C ASN A 106 7.80 0.09 7.71
N ARG A 107 6.73 -0.61 7.29
CA ARG A 107 6.72 -2.07 7.25
C ARG A 107 7.73 -2.61 6.24
N ALA A 108 7.85 -2.01 5.06
CA ALA A 108 8.83 -2.40 4.05
C ALA A 108 10.28 -2.18 4.55
N LEU A 109 10.53 -1.05 5.23
CA LEU A 109 11.83 -0.75 5.83
C LEU A 109 12.23 -1.78 6.89
N VAL A 110 11.30 -2.17 7.78
CA VAL A 110 11.54 -3.19 8.81
C VAL A 110 11.86 -4.55 8.16
N TRP A 111 11.10 -4.98 7.16
CA TRP A 111 11.36 -6.24 6.47
C TRP A 111 12.71 -6.25 5.75
N MET A 112 13.12 -5.13 5.17
CA MET A 112 14.44 -4.99 4.55
C MET A 112 15.56 -5.17 5.58
N ILE A 113 15.45 -4.53 6.74
CA ILE A 113 16.43 -4.67 7.83
C ILE A 113 16.51 -6.13 8.31
N VAL A 114 15.35 -6.80 8.47
CA VAL A 114 15.30 -8.21 8.89
C VAL A 114 15.98 -9.12 7.86
N VAL A 115 15.71 -8.94 6.57
CA VAL A 115 16.33 -9.74 5.50
C VAL A 115 17.85 -9.55 5.50
N VAL A 116 18.32 -8.30 5.61
CA VAL A 116 19.75 -7.99 5.68
C VAL A 116 20.40 -8.65 6.91
N ALA A 117 19.76 -8.56 8.07
CA ALA A 117 20.25 -9.18 9.30
C ALA A 117 20.37 -10.71 9.16
N VAL A 118 19.38 -11.38 8.56
CA VAL A 118 19.40 -12.83 8.32
C VAL A 118 20.55 -13.21 7.38
N VAL A 119 20.78 -12.45 6.31
CA VAL A 119 21.89 -12.70 5.38
C VAL A 119 23.25 -12.54 6.08
N VAL A 120 23.42 -11.48 6.88
CA VAL A 120 24.66 -11.24 7.63
C VAL A 120 24.92 -12.36 8.64
N VAL A 121 23.92 -12.75 9.43
CA VAL A 121 24.05 -13.84 10.40
C VAL A 121 24.37 -15.16 9.69
N GLY A 122 23.68 -15.47 8.59
CA GLY A 122 23.97 -16.65 7.77
C GLY A 122 25.41 -16.65 7.27
N PHE A 123 25.89 -15.53 6.72
CA PHE A 123 27.27 -15.39 6.26
C PHE A 123 28.29 -15.59 7.39
N LEU A 124 28.05 -15.04 8.57
CA LEU A 124 28.93 -15.22 9.74
C LEU A 124 28.97 -16.67 10.23
N LEU A 125 27.85 -17.38 10.18
CA LEU A 125 27.79 -18.80 10.55
C LEU A 125 28.53 -19.69 9.53
N VAL A 126 28.43 -19.36 8.23
CA VAL A 126 29.22 -20.00 7.15
C VAL A 126 30.71 -19.73 7.35
N SER A 127 31.10 -18.47 7.51
CA SER A 127 32.51 -18.05 7.55
C SER A 127 33.25 -18.54 8.79
N GLN A 128 32.54 -18.76 9.90
CA GLN A 128 33.10 -19.38 11.10
C GLN A 128 33.12 -20.92 11.06
N GLY A 129 32.66 -21.56 9.98
CA GLY A 129 32.63 -23.02 9.85
C GLY A 129 31.67 -23.74 10.81
N LYS A 130 30.74 -23.02 11.45
CA LYS A 130 29.87 -23.54 12.51
C LYS A 130 28.60 -24.25 12.01
N ILE A 131 28.40 -24.29 10.69
CA ILE A 131 27.23 -24.93 10.05
C ILE A 131 27.15 -26.43 10.35
N GLY A 132 28.29 -27.12 10.45
CA GLY A 132 28.34 -28.53 10.79
C GLY A 132 27.89 -28.81 12.23
N SER A 133 28.18 -27.90 13.17
CA SER A 133 27.81 -28.03 14.59
C SER A 133 26.31 -27.85 14.81
N LEU A 134 25.70 -26.85 14.18
CA LEU A 134 24.25 -26.62 14.27
C LEU A 134 23.44 -27.75 13.61
N THR A 135 23.84 -28.21 12.43
CA THR A 135 23.13 -29.30 11.74
C THR A 135 23.30 -30.65 12.48
N ALA A 136 24.44 -30.88 13.13
CA ALA A 136 24.65 -32.04 14.00
C ALA A 136 23.84 -31.95 15.30
N PHE A 137 23.73 -30.76 15.90
CA PHE A 137 22.92 -30.50 17.09
C PHE A 137 21.42 -30.70 16.81
N PHE A 138 20.89 -30.11 15.74
CA PHE A 138 19.49 -30.30 15.32
C PHE A 138 19.19 -31.75 14.92
N ARG A 139 20.12 -32.47 14.30
CA ARG A 139 19.96 -33.90 13.97
C ARG A 139 19.94 -34.78 15.22
N ARG A 140 20.72 -34.40 16.25
CA ARG A 140 20.74 -35.05 17.57
C ARG A 140 19.45 -34.79 18.35
N GLU A 141 18.91 -33.58 18.27
CA GLU A 141 17.68 -33.18 18.99
C GLU A 141 16.39 -33.64 18.27
N ALA A 142 16.43 -33.80 16.95
CA ALA A 142 15.35 -34.40 16.15
C ALA A 142 15.32 -35.94 16.18
N GLY A 143 16.19 -36.59 16.99
CA GLY A 143 16.18 -38.04 17.17
C GLY A 143 16.60 -38.87 15.94
N LEU A 144 17.30 -38.28 14.97
CA LEU A 144 17.71 -38.95 13.73
C LEU A 144 19.11 -39.60 13.82
N GLY A 145 19.59 -39.89 15.02
CA GLY A 145 20.80 -40.67 15.27
C GLY A 145 20.53 -42.15 14.99
N ARG A 146 20.94 -42.64 13.82
CA ARG A 146 20.86 -44.05 13.47
C ARG A 146 22.02 -44.78 14.15
N ASP A 147 21.74 -45.41 15.28
CA ASP A 147 22.58 -46.49 15.80
C ASP A 147 22.46 -47.70 14.86
N ASN A 148 23.61 -48.25 14.46
CA ASN A 148 23.96 -49.66 14.61
C ASN A 148 25.18 -49.96 13.73
N ASP A 149 26.35 -49.83 14.34
CA ASP A 149 27.41 -50.82 14.15
C ASP A 149 26.88 -52.16 14.68
N HIS A 150 26.75 -53.15 13.82
CA HIS A 150 26.85 -54.54 14.23
C HIS A 150 27.77 -55.23 13.22
N GLU A 151 28.97 -55.54 13.71
CA GLU A 151 29.77 -56.67 13.27
C GLU A 151 28.86 -57.89 13.07
N ASP A 152 28.99 -58.57 11.95
CA ASP A 152 28.88 -60.03 11.90
C ASP A 152 29.77 -60.51 10.74
N ASP A 153 30.97 -60.88 11.18
CA ASP A 153 31.91 -61.79 10.54
C ASP A 153 31.18 -63.04 10.02
N HIS A 154 31.24 -63.33 8.71
CA HIS A 154 31.16 -64.71 8.20
C HIS A 154 31.62 -64.86 6.73
N LYS A 155 32.78 -65.53 6.61
CA LYS A 155 33.29 -66.43 5.54
C LYS A 155 33.70 -65.87 4.18
#